data_AF-A0A962VA09-F1
#
_entry.id   AF-A0A962VA09-F1
#
_cell.length_a   1.000
_cell.length_b   1.000
_cell.length_c   1.000
_cell.angle_alpha   90.00
_cell.angle_beta   90.00
_cell.angle_gamma   90.00
#
_symmetry.space_group_name_H-M   'P 1'
#
loop_
_entity.id
_entity.type
_entity.pdbx_description
1 polymer ?
#
loop_
_entity_poly.entity_id
_entity_poly.type
_entity_poly.pdbx_seq_one_letter_code
_entity_poly.pdbx_strand_id
1 'polypeptide(L)'
;MSNPSKPDPLQALRERIDQLDEQIQNLITERARCVLEVAHVKQQNKADLTTDDKMLYYRPEREAQILHRVQQRNQGPLHSATMAQLFREIISACMALEQVMTVAYLGPEGTFTHSATRKHFGQAVRTRSLPAIDDVFREVEADSADFGVV
;
A
#
# COMPACT_ATOMS: atom_id res chain seq x y z
N MET A 1 -10.03 -24.81 50.45
CA MET A 1 -8.77 -24.58 49.74
C MET A 1 -9.04 -24.70 48.25
N SER A 2 -9.19 -23.56 47.58
CA SER A 2 -9.58 -23.49 46.16
C SER A 2 -8.42 -23.97 45.30
N ASN A 3 -8.67 -24.99 44.48
CA ASN A 3 -7.71 -25.56 43.54
C ASN A 3 -7.27 -24.46 42.55
N PRO A 4 -5.97 -24.18 42.36
CA PRO A 4 -5.56 -23.23 41.33
C PRO A 4 -5.91 -23.84 39.97
N SER A 5 -6.94 -23.27 39.33
CA SER A 5 -7.33 -23.64 37.97
C SER A 5 -6.10 -23.57 37.08
N LYS A 6 -5.82 -24.65 36.34
CA LYS A 6 -4.77 -24.65 35.31
C LYS A 6 -4.97 -23.42 34.40
N PRO A 7 -3.89 -22.73 34.00
CA PRO A 7 -4.00 -21.59 33.10
C PRO A 7 -4.74 -22.03 31.83
N ASP A 8 -5.76 -21.27 31.45
CA ASP A 8 -6.57 -21.54 30.27
C ASP A 8 -5.67 -21.46 29.03
N PRO A 9 -5.42 -22.58 28.32
CA PRO A 9 -4.55 -22.59 27.13
C PRO A 9 -5.02 -21.60 26.06
N LEU A 10 -6.33 -21.32 25.98
CA LEU A 10 -6.88 -20.35 25.05
C LEU A 10 -6.48 -18.92 25.43
N GLN A 11 -6.47 -18.60 26.72
CA GLN A 11 -6.08 -17.28 27.22
C GLN A 11 -4.60 -17.01 26.90
N ALA A 12 -3.72 -17.99 27.14
CA ALA A 12 -2.30 -17.84 26.81
C ALA A 12 -2.05 -17.63 25.31
N LEU A 13 -2.82 -18.28 24.44
CA LEU A 13 -2.74 -18.07 22.99
C LEU A 13 -3.22 -16.67 22.58
N ARG A 14 -4.29 -16.15 23.20
CA ARG A 14 -4.79 -14.79 22.93
C ARG A 14 -3.78 -13.73 23.34
N GLU A 15 -3.21 -13.85 24.54
CA GLU A 15 -2.15 -12.94 25.00
C GLU A 15 -0.94 -12.96 24.06
N ARG A 16 -0.62 -14.13 23.50
CA ARG A 16 0.44 -14.25 22.50
C ARG A 16 0.08 -13.55 21.19
N ILE A 17 -1.18 -13.61 20.75
CA ILE A 17 -1.66 -12.88 19.57
C ILE A 17 -1.57 -11.37 19.81
N ASP A 18 -2.04 -10.89 20.96
CA ASP A 18 -2.00 -9.45 21.29
C ASP A 18 -0.56 -8.90 21.28
N GLN A 19 0.39 -9.67 21.81
CA GLN A 19 1.82 -9.33 21.75
C GLN A 19 2.37 -9.27 20.32
N LEU A 20 1.93 -10.18 19.45
CA LEU A 20 2.33 -10.19 18.05
C LEU A 20 1.74 -9.00 17.30
N ASP A 21 0.48 -8.65 17.58
CA ASP A 21 -0.21 -7.52 16.97
C ASP A 21 0.48 -6.19 17.34
N GLU A 22 0.91 -6.03 18.60
CA GLU A 22 1.68 -4.86 19.04
C GLU A 22 3.04 -4.78 18.29
N GLN A 23 3.73 -5.92 18.12
CA GLN A 23 4.98 -5.97 17.34
C GLN A 23 4.74 -5.60 15.87
N ILE A 24 3.67 -6.11 15.26
CA ILE A 24 3.30 -5.77 13.88
C ILE A 24 3.03 -4.27 13.76
N GLN A 25 2.27 -3.68 14.70
CA GLN A 25 1.98 -2.25 14.72
C GLN A 25 3.26 -1.41 14.83
N ASN A 26 4.19 -1.81 15.70
CA ASN A 26 5.47 -1.13 15.87
C ASN A 26 6.33 -1.20 14.59
N LEU A 27 6.41 -2.38 13.96
CA LEU A 27 7.15 -2.56 12.70
C LEU A 27 6.54 -1.75 11.54
N ILE A 28 5.20 -1.67 11.46
CA ILE A 28 4.53 -0.84 10.45
C ILE A 28 4.82 0.65 10.71
N THR A 29 4.81 1.07 11.98
CA THR A 29 5.12 2.45 12.37
C THR A 29 6.56 2.84 12.01
N GLU A 30 7.52 1.96 12.30
CA GLU A 30 8.92 2.15 11.92
C GLU A 30 9.08 2.23 10.40
N ARG A 31 8.44 1.31 9.67
CA ARG A 31 8.43 1.34 8.20
C ARG A 31 7.89 2.66 7.65
N ALA A 32 6.81 3.19 8.22
CA ALA A 32 6.23 4.47 7.82
C ALA A 32 7.20 5.64 8.07
N ARG A 33 7.95 5.63 9.17
CA ARG A 33 9.00 6.63 9.44
C ARG A 33 10.13 6.57 8.41
N CYS A 34 10.59 5.38 8.04
CA CYS A 34 11.60 5.22 6.98
C CYS A 34 11.12 5.79 5.64
N VAL A 35 9.83 5.64 5.31
CA VAL A 35 9.23 6.22 4.09
C VAL A 35 9.28 7.75 4.15
N LEU A 36 8.92 8.37 5.28
CA LEU A 36 9.05 9.83 5.46
C LEU A 36 10.50 10.32 5.32
N GLU A 37 11.48 9.58 5.85
CA GLU A 37 12.90 9.91 5.69
C GLU A 37 13.34 9.81 4.22
N VAL A 38 12.89 8.77 3.50
CA VAL A 38 13.14 8.63 2.05
C VAL A 38 12.56 9.81 1.29
N ALA A 39 11.35 10.25 1.61
CA ALA A 39 10.74 11.44 1.00
C ALA A 39 11.58 12.70 1.26
N HIS A 40 12.08 12.88 2.50
CA HIS A 40 12.93 14.01 2.86
C HIS A 40 14.24 14.03 2.03
N VAL A 41 14.89 12.87 1.89
CA VAL A 41 16.11 12.72 1.07
C VAL A 41 15.83 13.01 -0.40
N LYS A 42 14.69 12.54 -0.95
CA LYS A 42 14.29 12.84 -2.34
C LYS A 42 14.06 14.34 -2.55
N GLN A 43 13.45 15.02 -1.59
CA GLN A 43 13.20 16.47 -1.65
C GLN A 43 14.49 17.29 -1.60
N GLN A 44 15.43 16.92 -0.73
CA GLN A 44 16.73 17.60 -0.63
C GLN A 44 17.57 17.47 -1.90
N ASN A 45 17.44 16.34 -2.61
CA ASN A 45 18.16 16.06 -3.85
C ASN A 45 17.46 16.59 -5.12
N LYS A 46 16.38 17.39 -5.01
CA LYS A 46 15.65 17.98 -6.14
C LYS A 46 16.45 18.97 -7.00
N ALA A 47 17.70 19.27 -6.65
CA ALA A 47 18.55 20.17 -7.44
C ALA A 47 19.01 19.59 -8.79
N ASP A 48 18.85 18.27 -9.05
CA ASP A 48 19.52 17.59 -10.17
C ASP A 48 18.62 16.79 -11.12
N LEU A 49 17.28 16.92 -11.08
CA LEU A 49 16.39 16.07 -11.90
C LEU A 49 15.29 16.85 -12.64
N THR A 50 15.26 16.66 -13.96
CA THR A 50 14.31 17.22 -14.92
C THR A 50 12.95 16.51 -14.88
N THR A 51 11.89 17.30 -14.68
CA THR A 51 10.55 17.21 -15.31
C THR A 51 9.73 15.89 -15.30
N ASP A 52 9.88 15.01 -14.30
CA ASP A 52 8.85 13.99 -14.00
C ASP A 52 8.74 13.77 -12.47
N ASP A 53 8.19 14.78 -11.79
CA ASP A 53 8.06 14.82 -10.32
C ASP A 53 7.21 13.63 -9.77
N LYS A 54 6.31 13.06 -10.60
CA LYS A 54 5.45 11.91 -10.26
C LYS A 54 6.21 10.58 -10.12
N MET A 55 7.20 10.31 -10.99
CA MET A 55 8.04 9.10 -10.92
C MET A 55 9.04 9.10 -9.74
N LEU A 56 9.22 10.24 -9.08
CA LEU A 56 10.08 10.33 -7.90
C LEU A 56 9.45 9.62 -6.69
N TYR A 57 8.12 9.66 -6.56
CA TYR A 57 7.43 9.16 -5.37
C TYR A 57 6.85 7.75 -5.59
N TYR A 58 6.15 7.49 -6.69
CA TYR A 58 5.60 6.17 -7.00
C TYR A 58 6.36 5.45 -8.11
N ARG A 59 6.84 4.23 -7.82
CA ARG A 59 7.59 3.38 -8.76
C ARG A 59 7.01 1.95 -8.75
N PRO A 60 6.12 1.60 -9.70
CA PRO A 60 5.48 0.29 -9.78
C PRO A 60 6.47 -0.88 -9.78
N GLU A 61 7.64 -0.73 -10.42
CA GLU A 61 8.67 -1.77 -10.49
C GLU A 61 9.24 -2.05 -9.09
N ARG A 62 9.41 -1.01 -8.27
CA ARG A 62 9.89 -1.15 -6.91
C ARG A 62 8.88 -1.88 -6.04
N GLU A 63 7.60 -1.56 -6.18
CA GLU A 63 6.53 -2.28 -5.50
C GLU A 63 6.50 -3.76 -5.90
N ALA A 64 6.55 -4.06 -7.21
CA ALA A 64 6.58 -5.41 -7.73
C ALA A 64 7.75 -6.23 -7.18
N GLN A 65 8.95 -5.62 -7.09
CA GLN A 65 10.12 -6.25 -6.48
C GLN A 65 9.91 -6.56 -4.99
N ILE A 66 9.31 -5.64 -4.23
CA ILE A 66 9.03 -5.86 -2.81
C ILE A 66 8.04 -7.01 -2.64
N LEU A 67 6.94 -7.01 -3.40
CA LEU A 67 5.92 -8.07 -3.33
C LEU A 67 6.48 -9.43 -3.75
N HIS A 68 7.33 -9.46 -4.78
CA HIS A 68 8.00 -10.70 -5.19
C HIS A 68 8.90 -11.26 -4.06
N ARG A 69 9.69 -10.40 -3.41
CA ARG A 69 10.52 -10.81 -2.27
C ARG A 69 9.69 -11.29 -1.08
N VAL A 70 8.55 -10.65 -0.81
CA VAL A 70 7.59 -11.07 0.21
C VAL A 70 7.08 -12.49 -0.08
N GLN A 71 6.73 -12.78 -1.33
CA GLN A 71 6.26 -14.10 -1.73
C GLN A 71 7.36 -15.16 -1.62
N GLN A 72 8.59 -14.85 -2.05
CA GLN A 72 9.71 -15.78 -2.01
C GLN A 72 10.11 -16.20 -0.59
N ARG A 73 10.07 -15.26 0.37
CA ARG A 73 10.41 -15.55 1.77
C ARG A 73 9.25 -16.04 2.62
N ASN A 74 8.06 -16.20 2.04
CA ASN A 74 6.88 -16.64 2.77
C ASN A 74 7.00 -18.13 3.13
N GLN A 75 7.27 -18.43 4.39
CA GLN A 75 7.33 -19.79 4.94
C GLN A 75 6.17 -20.08 5.90
N GLY A 76 5.23 -19.12 6.02
CA GLY A 76 4.12 -19.20 6.95
C GLY A 76 2.92 -19.98 6.39
N PRO A 77 1.88 -20.19 7.22
CA PRO A 77 0.68 -20.93 6.84
C PRO A 77 -0.24 -20.17 5.87
N LEU A 78 -0.03 -18.87 5.67
CA LEU A 78 -0.80 -18.06 4.73
C LEU A 78 -0.31 -18.27 3.30
N HIS A 79 -1.22 -18.32 2.33
CA HIS A 79 -0.87 -18.37 0.92
C HIS A 79 -0.07 -17.13 0.50
N SER A 80 0.94 -17.29 -0.35
CA SER A 80 1.83 -16.19 -0.76
C SER A 80 1.09 -15.03 -1.43
N ALA A 81 -0.01 -15.30 -2.12
CA ALA A 81 -0.87 -14.25 -2.68
C ALA A 81 -1.53 -13.38 -1.59
N THR A 82 -1.99 -14.00 -0.50
CA THR A 82 -2.58 -13.28 0.65
C THR A 82 -1.52 -12.42 1.34
N MET A 83 -0.32 -12.98 1.56
CA MET A 83 0.78 -12.20 2.14
C MET A 83 1.16 -11.00 1.25
N ALA A 84 1.20 -11.18 -0.07
CA ALA A 84 1.43 -10.08 -1.00
C ALA A 84 0.32 -9.00 -0.95
N GLN A 85 -0.94 -9.39 -0.77
CA GLN A 85 -2.04 -8.43 -0.60
C GLN A 85 -1.88 -7.60 0.68
N LEU A 86 -1.56 -8.22 1.81
CA LEU A 86 -1.31 -7.50 3.07
C LEU A 86 -0.16 -6.51 2.93
N PHE A 87 0.96 -6.94 2.32
CA PHE A 87 2.09 -6.04 2.09
C PHE A 87 1.77 -4.92 1.10
N ARG A 88 0.91 -5.14 0.10
CA ARG A 88 0.44 -4.06 -0.78
C ARG A 88 -0.31 -2.99 0.00
N GLU A 89 -1.20 -3.37 0.91
CA GLU A 89 -1.92 -2.39 1.73
C GLU A 89 -0.98 -1.62 2.66
N ILE A 90 0.02 -2.28 3.25
CA ILE A 90 1.05 -1.61 4.05
C ILE A 90 1.87 -0.62 3.18
N ILE A 91 2.24 -1.02 1.96
CA ILE A 91 2.95 -0.15 1.01
C ILE A 91 2.08 1.07 0.65
N SER A 92 0.86 0.83 0.20
CA SER A 92 -0.17 1.83 -0.13
C SER A 92 -0.37 2.85 1.00
N ALA A 93 -0.61 2.38 2.23
CA ALA A 93 -0.81 3.24 3.39
C ALA A 93 0.40 4.11 3.71
N CYS A 94 1.62 3.57 3.59
CA CYS A 94 2.83 4.35 3.83
C CYS A 94 3.11 5.36 2.71
N MET A 95 2.89 5.00 1.44
CA MET A 95 3.11 5.92 0.31
C MET A 95 2.17 7.13 0.36
N ALA A 96 0.94 6.94 0.85
CA ALA A 96 -0.01 8.04 1.06
C ALA A 96 0.48 9.09 2.06
N LEU A 97 1.49 8.79 2.90
CA LEU A 97 2.15 9.77 3.76
C LEU A 97 3.09 10.71 2.97
N GLU A 98 3.66 10.24 1.85
CA GLU A 98 4.50 11.08 0.98
C GLU A 98 3.62 11.91 0.03
N GLN A 99 2.71 11.24 -0.68
CA GLN A 99 1.82 11.85 -1.66
C GLN A 99 0.56 10.99 -1.84
N VAL A 100 -0.62 11.61 -1.70
CA VAL A 100 -1.88 10.94 -2.04
C VAL A 100 -2.07 10.99 -3.55
N MET A 101 -1.89 9.84 -4.21
CA MET A 101 -2.10 9.73 -5.65
C MET A 101 -3.58 9.81 -6.03
N THR A 102 -3.86 10.44 -7.16
CA THR A 102 -5.17 10.46 -7.81
C THR A 102 -5.14 9.56 -9.04
N VAL A 103 -6.00 8.54 -9.06
CA VAL A 103 -6.12 7.60 -10.19
C VAL A 103 -7.48 7.77 -10.84
N ALA A 104 -7.49 8.17 -12.10
CA ALA A 104 -8.66 8.22 -12.94
C ALA A 104 -8.97 6.83 -13.52
N TYR A 105 -10.23 6.44 -13.59
CA TYR A 105 -10.62 5.16 -14.18
C TYR A 105 -11.91 5.25 -14.99
N LEU A 106 -11.99 4.40 -16.02
CA LEU A 106 -13.13 4.34 -16.93
C LEU A 106 -14.36 3.70 -16.27
N GLY A 107 -15.52 4.35 -16.36
CA GLY A 107 -16.79 3.82 -15.91
C GLY A 107 -17.09 4.05 -14.42
N PRO A 108 -18.29 3.68 -13.96
CA PRO A 108 -18.77 3.95 -12.60
C PRO A 108 -18.01 3.16 -11.53
N GLU A 109 -18.20 3.53 -10.26
CA GLU A 109 -17.73 2.75 -9.13
C GLU A 109 -18.29 1.31 -9.18
N GLY A 110 -17.44 0.34 -8.85
CA GLY A 110 -17.78 -1.09 -8.81
C GLY A 110 -17.54 -1.86 -10.10
N THR A 111 -17.05 -1.20 -11.16
CA THR A 111 -16.64 -1.85 -12.41
C THR A 111 -15.30 -2.59 -12.29
N PHE A 112 -14.91 -3.29 -13.37
CA PHE A 112 -13.61 -3.97 -13.45
C PHE A 112 -12.42 -3.01 -13.36
N THR A 113 -12.52 -1.83 -13.96
CA THR A 113 -11.50 -0.77 -13.91
C THR A 113 -11.41 -0.12 -12.54
N HIS A 114 -12.54 0.06 -11.83
CA HIS A 114 -12.52 0.43 -10.41
C HIS A 114 -11.80 -0.64 -9.58
N SER A 115 -12.16 -1.91 -9.78
CA SER A 115 -11.54 -3.04 -9.08
C SER A 115 -10.05 -3.17 -9.39
N ALA A 116 -9.65 -2.95 -10.65
CA ALA A 116 -8.26 -2.97 -11.08
C ALA A 116 -7.47 -1.83 -10.45
N THR A 117 -8.06 -0.64 -10.37
CA THR A 117 -7.48 0.52 -9.69
C THR A 117 -7.16 0.18 -8.24
N ARG A 118 -8.15 -0.31 -7.48
CA ARG A 118 -7.95 -0.71 -6.08
C ARG A 118 -6.93 -1.83 -5.92
N LYS A 119 -6.96 -2.82 -6.80
CA LYS A 119 -6.05 -3.96 -6.75
C LYS A 119 -4.59 -3.57 -7.03
N HIS A 120 -4.36 -2.65 -7.96
CA HIS A 120 -3.03 -2.24 -8.39
C HIS A 120 -2.42 -1.19 -7.46
N PHE A 121 -3.18 -0.13 -7.16
CA PHE A 121 -2.67 1.03 -6.41
C PHE A 121 -2.95 0.97 -4.90
N GLY A 122 -3.78 0.03 -4.45
CA GLY A 122 -4.20 -0.10 -3.05
C GLY A 122 -5.33 0.84 -2.67
N GLN A 123 -5.73 0.81 -1.39
CA GLN A 123 -6.89 1.57 -0.91
C GLN A 123 -6.63 3.07 -0.67
N ALA A 124 -5.37 3.46 -0.48
CA ALA A 124 -5.05 4.82 -0.03
C ALA A 124 -5.07 5.87 -1.15
N VAL A 125 -5.24 5.45 -2.42
CA VAL A 125 -5.37 6.38 -3.55
C VAL A 125 -6.76 7.03 -3.62
N ARG A 126 -6.78 8.29 -4.06
CA ARG A 126 -8.00 8.95 -4.50
C ARG A 126 -8.37 8.40 -5.87
N THR A 127 -9.63 8.03 -6.04
CA THR A 127 -10.13 7.48 -7.30
C THR A 127 -11.11 8.44 -7.95
N ARG A 128 -11.01 8.62 -9.27
CA ARG A 128 -11.90 9.48 -10.06
C ARG A 128 -12.55 8.68 -11.17
N SER A 129 -13.87 8.49 -11.08
CA SER A 129 -14.67 7.82 -12.12
C SER A 129 -14.88 8.77 -13.30
N LEU A 130 -14.65 8.29 -14.52
CA LEU A 130 -14.84 9.05 -15.75
C LEU A 130 -15.64 8.24 -16.77
N PRO A 131 -16.58 8.85 -17.51
CA PRO A 131 -17.50 8.12 -18.37
C PRO A 131 -16.87 7.65 -19.68
N ALA A 132 -15.80 8.28 -20.17
CA ALA A 132 -15.17 7.97 -21.44
C ALA A 132 -13.65 7.81 -21.32
N ILE A 133 -13.07 7.02 -22.22
CA ILE A 133 -11.62 6.77 -22.32
C ILE A 133 -10.86 8.08 -22.54
N ASP A 134 -11.34 8.93 -23.45
CA ASP A 134 -10.71 10.22 -23.76
C ASP A 134 -10.66 11.16 -22.54
N ASP A 135 -11.65 11.07 -21.64
CA ASP A 135 -11.65 11.86 -20.41
C ASP A 135 -10.55 11.39 -19.46
N VAL A 136 -10.29 10.07 -19.38
CA VAL A 136 -9.20 9.51 -18.57
C VAL A 136 -7.85 10.00 -19.08
N PHE A 137 -7.62 9.95 -20.40
CA PHE A 137 -6.37 10.47 -20.98
C PHE A 137 -6.21 11.97 -20.75
N ARG A 138 -7.27 12.76 -20.97
CA ARG A 138 -7.24 14.21 -20.74
C ARG A 138 -6.90 14.57 -19.29
N GLU A 139 -7.46 13.85 -18.32
CA GLU A 139 -7.20 14.10 -16.91
C GLU A 139 -5.75 13.80 -16.52
N VAL A 140 -5.14 12.76 -17.12
CA VAL A 140 -3.71 12.45 -16.91
C VAL A 140 -2.82 13.48 -17.61
N GLU A 141 -3.11 13.83 -18.86
CA GLU A 141 -2.36 14.85 -19.62
C GLU A 141 -2.43 16.24 -18.99
N ALA A 142 -3.55 16.59 -18.36
CA ALA A 142 -3.76 17.85 -17.66
C ALA A 142 -3.24 17.85 -16.21
N ASP A 143 -2.48 16.83 -15.81
CA ASP A 143 -1.98 16.62 -14.44
C ASP A 143 -3.06 16.60 -13.33
N SER A 144 -4.33 16.46 -13.71
CA SER A 144 -5.47 16.38 -12.78
C SER A 144 -5.62 14.97 -12.17
N ALA A 145 -5.04 13.96 -12.82
CA ALA A 145 -4.78 12.63 -12.28
C ALA A 145 -3.29 12.25 -12.46
N ASP A 146 -2.78 11.41 -11.56
CA ASP A 146 -1.44 10.85 -11.65
C ASP A 146 -1.39 9.65 -12.61
N PHE A 147 -2.46 8.84 -12.63
CA PHE A 147 -2.56 7.63 -13.45
C PHE A 147 -3.99 7.45 -14.00
N GLY A 148 -4.09 6.74 -15.13
CA GLY A 148 -5.34 6.38 -15.78
C GLY A 148 -5.49 4.86 -15.91
N VAL A 149 -6.71 4.34 -15.68
CA VAL A 149 -7.07 2.92 -15.87
C VAL A 149 -8.26 2.82 -16.83
N VAL A 150 -8.04 2.25 -18.01
CA VAL A 150 -9.03 2.07 -19.08
C VAL A 150 -9.22 0.61 -19.46
#